data_AF-A0A0C1GYX4-F1
#
_entry.id   AF-A0A0C1GYX4-F1
#
_cell.length_a   1.000
_cell.length_b   1.000
_cell.length_c   1.000
_cell.angle_alpha   90.00
_cell.angle_beta   90.00
_cell.angle_gamma   90.00
#
_symmetry.space_group_name_H-M   'P 1'
#
loop_
_entity.id
_entity.type
_entity.pdbx_description
1 polymer ?
#
loop_
_entity_poly.entity_id
_entity_poly.type
_entity_poly.pdbx_seq_one_letter_code
_entity_poly.pdbx_strand_id
1 'polypeptide(L)'
;MLKQNYWKANQLKKGHPYFSDIKKTKEKVAKKSLQIQKGKEIWLIDEATKLGNRPMLQILKFAKQYDAQVVFSGGASQLPSVERGCLFDSLIKRYGSQKLENIQRQKSSSQKEITQKIAKGKMAGAINQLIASKSIIWVDSRQDGEAGTNSTLIDKGSNDKGSERKLQDREKAMEEMVKKWASDRQAFPLSSSLMIACSNQEVRALNEMVRTYQKERGEISQEEFRCETQFGEIFVSQGDTLEFGSNHKELGVTNGMQGTLDSVVTRNEINA
;
A
#
# COMPACT_ATOMS: atom_id res chain seq x y z
N MET A 1 -32.10 17.50 -9.61
CA MET A 1 -32.19 16.06 -9.27
C MET A 1 -30.81 15.45 -9.42
N LEU A 2 -30.21 14.99 -8.31
CA LEU A 2 -28.91 14.30 -8.33
C LEU A 2 -29.09 12.92 -8.98
N LYS A 3 -28.50 12.70 -10.16
CA LYS A 3 -28.51 11.41 -10.86
C LYS A 3 -27.69 10.42 -10.03
N GLN A 4 -28.33 9.39 -9.47
CA GLN A 4 -27.65 8.27 -8.81
C GLN A 4 -27.12 7.30 -9.88
N ASN A 5 -25.80 7.28 -10.08
CA ASN A 5 -25.11 6.39 -11.02
C ASN A 5 -24.72 5.08 -10.32
N TYR A 6 -24.76 3.97 -11.07
CA TYR A 6 -24.35 2.64 -10.61
C TYR A 6 -23.16 2.14 -11.43
N TRP A 7 -22.28 1.37 -10.80
CA TRP A 7 -20.95 1.05 -11.35
C TRP A 7 -20.72 -0.46 -11.40
N LYS A 8 -20.12 -0.94 -12.49
CA LYS A 8 -19.76 -2.36 -12.69
C LYS A 8 -18.24 -2.50 -12.80
N ALA A 9 -17.64 -3.34 -11.94
CA ALA A 9 -16.22 -3.68 -12.00
C ALA A 9 -16.04 -5.15 -12.39
N ASN A 10 -15.28 -5.42 -13.46
CA ASN A 10 -15.15 -6.78 -14.03
C ASN A 10 -13.91 -7.56 -13.54
N GLN A 11 -12.96 -6.91 -12.86
CA GLN A 11 -11.79 -7.58 -12.29
C GLN A 11 -11.55 -7.08 -10.88
N LEU A 12 -11.63 -8.00 -9.91
CA LEU A 12 -11.24 -7.75 -8.53
C LEU A 12 -9.92 -8.49 -8.26
N LYS A 13 -8.87 -7.78 -7.86
CA LYS A 13 -7.58 -8.39 -7.49
C LYS A 13 -7.30 -8.17 -6.01
N LYS A 14 -7.59 -9.22 -5.22
CA LYS A 14 -6.83 -9.63 -4.02
C LYS A 14 -7.21 -11.07 -3.65
N GLY A 15 -6.39 -12.04 -4.07
CA GLY A 15 -6.71 -13.48 -3.97
C GLY A 15 -7.76 -13.93 -4.98
N HIS A 16 -7.61 -15.10 -5.58
CA HIS A 16 -8.54 -15.64 -6.58
C HIS A 16 -9.99 -15.62 -6.07
N PRO A 17 -10.90 -14.82 -6.67
CA PRO A 17 -12.31 -14.92 -6.34
C PRO A 17 -12.93 -16.05 -7.17
N TYR A 18 -13.29 -17.16 -6.52
CA TYR A 18 -14.20 -18.14 -7.09
C TYR A 18 -15.61 -17.56 -7.08
N PHE A 19 -16.12 -17.13 -8.24
CA PHE A 19 -17.52 -16.73 -8.40
C PHE A 19 -18.32 -17.90 -8.94
N SER A 20 -19.10 -18.56 -8.08
CA SER A 20 -20.21 -19.42 -8.51
C SER A 20 -21.53 -18.77 -8.09
N ASP A 21 -22.31 -18.35 -9.08
CA ASP A 21 -23.71 -17.93 -9.07
C ASP A 21 -24.33 -17.52 -7.73
N ILE A 22 -24.52 -16.22 -7.55
CA ILE A 22 -25.11 -15.53 -6.37
C ILE A 22 -26.50 -16.08 -5.96
N LYS A 23 -27.23 -16.76 -6.86
CA LYS A 23 -28.50 -17.42 -6.53
C LYS A 23 -28.35 -18.85 -5.98
N LYS A 24 -27.21 -19.50 -6.17
CA LYS A 24 -26.84 -20.79 -5.54
C LYS A 24 -25.91 -20.63 -4.33
N THR A 25 -25.28 -19.46 -4.13
CA THR A 25 -24.32 -19.22 -3.03
C THR A 25 -24.95 -18.92 -1.66
N LYS A 26 -26.28 -18.94 -1.51
CA LYS A 26 -26.89 -18.89 -0.17
C LYS A 26 -26.71 -20.20 0.62
N GLU A 27 -26.33 -21.30 -0.03
CA GLU A 27 -26.27 -22.62 0.61
C GLU A 27 -24.87 -23.21 0.88
N LYS A 28 -23.74 -22.57 0.50
CA LYS A 28 -22.41 -23.16 0.75
C LYS A 28 -21.28 -22.18 1.08
N VAL A 29 -21.52 -21.23 1.99
CA VAL A 29 -20.45 -20.86 2.94
C VAL A 29 -20.77 -21.54 4.26
N ALA A 30 -20.73 -22.88 4.25
CA ALA A 30 -20.53 -23.61 5.49
C ALA A 30 -19.25 -23.02 6.09
N LYS A 31 -19.37 -22.36 7.25
CA LYS A 31 -18.22 -22.04 8.09
C LYS A 31 -17.41 -23.32 8.13
N LYS A 32 -16.26 -23.34 7.45
CA LYS A 32 -15.28 -24.41 7.63
C LYS A 32 -14.81 -24.18 9.06
N SER A 33 -15.51 -24.78 10.01
CA SER A 33 -15.08 -24.77 11.40
C SER A 33 -13.71 -25.39 11.37
N LEU A 34 -12.69 -24.57 11.65
CA LEU A 34 -11.35 -25.06 11.89
C LEU A 34 -11.52 -26.09 13.02
N GLN A 35 -11.35 -27.36 12.68
CA GLN A 35 -11.44 -28.44 13.65
C GLN A 35 -10.14 -28.45 14.43
N ILE A 36 -10.09 -27.63 15.48
CA ILE A 36 -8.92 -27.48 16.32
C ILE A 36 -8.84 -28.69 17.25
N GLN A 37 -7.78 -29.49 17.11
CA GLN A 37 -7.53 -30.65 17.97
C GLN A 37 -6.66 -30.25 19.16
N LYS A 38 -7.03 -30.74 20.35
CA LYS A 38 -6.25 -30.46 21.56
C LYS A 38 -4.88 -31.15 21.54
N GLY A 39 -3.80 -30.42 21.79
CA GLY A 39 -2.47 -30.99 22.04
C GLY A 39 -1.66 -31.42 20.82
N LYS A 40 -2.11 -31.13 19.58
CA LYS A 40 -1.45 -31.57 18.34
C LYS A 40 -1.17 -30.45 17.33
N GLU A 41 -1.44 -29.20 17.68
CA GLU A 41 -1.37 -28.09 16.74
C GLU A 41 -0.26 -27.11 17.04
N ILE A 42 0.35 -26.60 15.96
CA ILE A 42 1.24 -25.45 15.98
C ILE A 42 0.58 -24.35 15.16
N TRP A 43 0.34 -23.20 15.78
CA TRP A 43 -0.26 -22.03 15.14
C TRP A 43 0.84 -21.06 14.74
N LEU A 44 1.04 -20.90 13.44
CA LEU A 44 1.96 -19.92 12.90
C LEU A 44 1.19 -18.63 12.61
N ILE A 45 1.60 -17.55 13.28
CA ILE A 45 1.01 -16.23 13.12
C ILE A 45 2.05 -15.34 12.44
N ASP A 46 1.89 -15.14 11.13
CA ASP A 46 2.74 -14.26 10.36
C ASP A 46 2.33 -12.79 10.50
N GLU A 47 3.29 -11.88 10.29
CA GLU A 47 3.09 -10.44 10.42
C GLU A 47 2.52 -10.02 11.80
N ALA A 48 2.95 -10.74 12.85
CA ALA A 48 2.44 -10.57 14.22
C ALA A 48 2.71 -9.18 14.82
N THR A 49 3.66 -8.42 14.26
CA THR A 49 3.90 -7.01 14.59
C THR A 49 2.70 -6.12 14.30
N LYS A 50 1.81 -6.53 13.38
CA LYS A 50 0.58 -5.81 13.02
C LYS A 50 -0.59 -6.12 13.95
N LEU A 51 -0.48 -7.14 14.82
CA LEU A 51 -1.54 -7.48 15.76
C LEU A 51 -1.50 -6.58 16.99
N GLY A 52 -2.63 -5.95 17.29
CA GLY A 52 -2.82 -5.28 18.57
C GLY A 52 -2.91 -6.26 19.74
N ASN A 53 -2.81 -5.73 20.97
CA ASN A 53 -2.80 -6.54 22.19
C ASN A 53 -4.06 -7.41 22.35
N ARG A 54 -5.24 -6.91 21.94
CA ARG A 54 -6.53 -7.59 22.13
C ARG A 54 -6.64 -8.86 21.28
N PRO A 55 -6.48 -8.80 19.93
CA PRO A 55 -6.44 -10.01 19.11
C PRO A 55 -5.36 -11.01 19.55
N MET A 56 -4.16 -10.52 19.88
CA MET A 56 -3.06 -11.39 20.31
C MET A 56 -3.38 -12.13 21.62
N LEU A 57 -3.97 -11.44 22.61
CA LEU A 57 -4.42 -12.08 23.85
C LEU A 57 -5.49 -13.14 23.59
N GLN A 58 -6.42 -12.89 22.67
CA GLN A 58 -7.44 -13.89 22.30
C GLN A 58 -6.79 -15.13 21.69
N ILE A 59 -5.85 -14.96 20.76
CA ILE A 59 -5.09 -16.07 20.16
C ILE A 59 -4.41 -16.91 21.25
N LEU A 60 -3.70 -16.27 22.19
CA LEU A 60 -3.00 -16.96 23.27
C LEU A 60 -3.96 -17.70 24.22
N LYS A 61 -5.13 -17.12 24.53
CA LYS A 61 -6.16 -17.78 25.34
C LYS A 61 -6.69 -19.03 24.66
N PHE A 62 -6.99 -18.94 23.36
CA PHE A 62 -7.44 -20.10 22.59
C PHE A 62 -6.34 -21.16 22.48
N ALA A 63 -5.11 -20.76 22.19
CA ALA A 63 -3.98 -21.70 22.14
C ALA A 63 -3.82 -22.46 23.46
N LYS A 64 -3.94 -21.77 24.60
CA LYS A 64 -3.95 -22.42 25.92
C LYS A 64 -5.12 -23.38 26.11
N GLN A 65 -6.34 -23.01 25.68
CA GLN A 65 -7.52 -23.87 25.79
C GLN A 65 -7.37 -25.17 24.99
N TYR A 66 -6.77 -25.07 23.80
CA TYR A 66 -6.54 -26.17 22.89
C TYR A 66 -5.16 -26.82 23.03
N ASP A 67 -4.38 -26.44 24.05
CA ASP A 67 -3.03 -26.97 24.26
C ASP A 67 -2.16 -26.92 22.98
N ALA A 68 -2.30 -25.82 22.23
CA ALA A 68 -1.61 -25.58 20.97
C ALA A 68 -0.38 -24.70 21.20
N GLN A 69 0.70 -25.00 20.49
CA GLN A 69 1.89 -24.16 20.49
C GLN A 69 1.71 -23.00 19.51
N VAL A 70 2.10 -21.78 19.90
CA VAL A 70 2.05 -20.60 19.01
C VAL A 70 3.44 -20.16 18.63
N VAL A 71 3.66 -19.95 17.33
CA VAL A 71 4.88 -19.38 16.78
C VAL A 71 4.52 -18.05 16.13
N PHE A 72 5.07 -16.96 16.64
CA PHE A 72 4.92 -15.65 16.03
C PHE A 72 6.07 -15.38 15.05
N SER A 73 5.73 -14.90 13.85
CA SER A 73 6.64 -14.40 12.84
C SER A 73 6.36 -12.92 12.58
N GLY A 74 7.40 -12.12 12.37
CA GLY A 74 7.27 -10.69 12.08
C GLY A 74 8.61 -9.96 12.10
N GLY A 75 8.68 -8.84 11.39
CA GLY A 75 9.87 -7.99 11.37
C GLY A 75 9.79 -6.88 12.41
N ALA A 76 10.60 -6.94 13.47
CA ALA A 76 10.63 -5.92 14.54
C ALA A 76 11.01 -4.50 14.04
N SER A 77 11.55 -4.39 12.83
CA SER A 77 11.88 -3.11 12.18
C SER A 77 10.77 -2.58 11.26
N GLN A 78 9.67 -3.32 11.07
CA GLN A 78 8.51 -2.83 10.34
C GLN A 78 7.65 -1.92 11.24
N LEU A 79 6.76 -1.15 10.63
CA LEU A 79 5.82 -0.30 11.35
C LEU A 79 4.99 -1.15 12.34
N PRO A 80 4.85 -0.70 13.61
CA PRO A 80 4.04 -1.39 14.59
C PRO A 80 2.56 -1.34 14.19
N SER A 81 1.73 -2.17 14.85
CA SER A 81 0.28 -2.08 14.74
C SER A 81 -0.23 -0.66 14.99
N VAL A 82 -1.29 -0.29 14.30
CA VAL A 82 -2.02 0.97 14.52
C VAL A 82 -2.76 0.95 15.86
N GLU A 83 -3.11 -0.24 16.36
CA GLU A 83 -3.70 -0.40 17.70
C GLU A 83 -2.65 -0.22 18.81
N ARG A 84 -3.07 0.33 19.96
CA ARG A 84 -2.17 0.53 21.11
C ARG A 84 -1.57 -0.79 21.60
N GLY A 85 -0.25 -0.83 21.65
CA GLY A 85 0.52 -1.86 22.35
C GLY A 85 1.72 -2.39 21.57
N CYS A 86 2.69 -2.96 22.30
CA CYS A 86 3.89 -3.60 21.77
C CYS A 86 4.05 -5.00 22.38
N LEU A 87 2.96 -5.79 22.42
CA LEU A 87 2.99 -7.12 23.03
C LEU A 87 3.95 -8.05 22.30
N PHE A 88 4.06 -7.95 20.97
CA PHE A 88 5.06 -8.69 20.20
C PHE A 88 6.49 -8.42 20.70
N ASP A 89 6.89 -7.15 20.83
CA ASP A 89 8.22 -6.78 21.36
C ASP A 89 8.41 -7.22 22.82
N SER A 90 7.34 -7.15 23.63
CA SER A 90 7.38 -7.60 25.02
C SER A 90 7.60 -9.11 25.12
N LEU A 91 6.97 -9.89 24.23
CA LEU A 91 7.16 -11.34 24.15
C LEU A 91 8.59 -11.68 23.72
N ILE A 92 9.14 -10.96 22.72
CA ILE A 92 10.55 -11.12 22.32
C ILE A 92 11.48 -10.85 23.50
N LYS A 93 11.27 -9.76 24.24
CA LYS A 93 12.11 -9.41 25.41
C LYS A 93 11.99 -10.44 26.54
N ARG A 94 10.82 -11.05 26.71
CA ARG A 94 10.54 -12.00 27.80
C ARG A 94 10.99 -13.43 27.50
N TYR A 95 10.75 -13.91 26.27
CA TYR A 95 10.94 -15.32 25.88
C TYR A 95 12.08 -15.53 24.89
N GLY A 96 12.70 -14.45 24.41
CA GLY A 96 13.69 -14.50 23.33
C GLY A 96 13.03 -14.60 21.96
N SER A 97 13.88 -14.57 20.92
CA SER A 97 13.48 -14.81 19.55
C SER A 97 14.64 -15.39 18.74
N GLN A 98 14.31 -16.05 17.64
CA GLN A 98 15.29 -16.41 16.63
C GLN A 98 15.21 -15.43 15.47
N LYS A 99 16.37 -14.92 15.05
CA LYS A 99 16.49 -13.97 13.94
C LYS A 99 16.93 -14.71 12.70
N LEU A 100 16.19 -14.52 11.62
CA LEU A 100 16.58 -15.01 10.30
C LEU A 100 17.49 -13.97 9.64
N GLU A 101 18.77 -14.30 9.48
CA GLU A 101 19.78 -13.39 8.91
C GLU A 101 20.00 -13.59 7.41
N ASN A 102 19.63 -14.77 6.89
CA ASN A 102 19.87 -15.13 5.50
C ASN A 102 18.80 -14.55 4.55
N ILE A 103 19.21 -13.57 3.75
CA ILE A 103 18.37 -12.93 2.74
C ILE A 103 18.27 -13.82 1.50
N GLN A 104 17.08 -14.38 1.27
CA GLN A 104 16.79 -15.24 0.11
C GLN A 104 15.99 -14.55 -1.00
N ARG A 105 15.27 -13.45 -0.68
CA ARG A 105 14.34 -12.80 -1.61
C ARG A 105 15.07 -12.08 -2.76
N GLN A 106 16.14 -11.36 -2.45
CA GLN A 106 16.94 -10.61 -3.41
C GLN A 106 17.88 -11.55 -4.15
N LYS A 107 17.81 -11.58 -5.49
CA LYS A 107 18.61 -12.49 -6.32
C LYS A 107 19.99 -11.94 -6.64
N SER A 108 20.17 -10.62 -6.73
CA SER A 108 21.47 -10.02 -7.03
C SER A 108 22.27 -9.72 -5.77
N SER A 109 23.59 -9.86 -5.87
CA SER A 109 24.54 -9.52 -4.79
C SER A 109 24.42 -8.06 -4.35
N SER A 110 24.25 -7.14 -5.31
CA SER A 110 24.05 -5.71 -5.05
C SER A 110 22.79 -5.42 -4.22
N GLN A 111 21.65 -6.02 -4.57
CA GLN A 111 20.41 -5.84 -3.79
C GLN A 111 20.52 -6.41 -2.37
N LYS A 112 21.23 -7.54 -2.20
CA LYS A 112 21.50 -8.11 -0.87
C LYS A 112 22.36 -7.15 -0.04
N GLU A 113 23.39 -6.56 -0.61
CA GLU A 113 24.27 -5.59 0.07
C GLU A 113 23.50 -4.34 0.52
N ILE A 114 22.67 -3.76 -0.37
CA ILE A 114 21.81 -2.62 -0.05
C ILE A 114 20.88 -2.96 1.12
N THR A 115 20.21 -4.12 1.05
CA THR A 115 19.27 -4.57 2.09
C THR A 115 19.98 -4.74 3.44
N GLN A 116 21.19 -5.30 3.45
CA GLN A 116 22.00 -5.43 4.66
C GLN A 116 22.42 -4.07 5.23
N LYS A 117 22.75 -3.10 4.38
CA LYS A 117 23.08 -1.73 4.83
C LYS A 117 21.87 -1.05 5.48
N ILE A 118 20.69 -1.18 4.89
CA ILE A 118 19.43 -0.67 5.47
C ILE A 118 19.15 -1.33 6.82
N ALA A 119 19.23 -2.66 6.90
CA ALA A 119 18.99 -3.40 8.14
C ALA A 119 19.97 -3.02 9.28
N LYS A 120 21.20 -2.64 8.93
CA LYS A 120 22.23 -2.17 9.89
C LYS A 120 22.18 -0.67 10.16
N GLY A 121 21.19 0.07 9.62
CA GLY A 121 21.06 1.52 9.79
C GLY A 121 22.07 2.35 8.98
N LYS A 122 22.84 1.75 8.07
CA LYS A 122 23.81 2.45 7.20
C LYS A 122 23.09 3.09 6.00
N MET A 123 22.18 4.03 6.27
CA MET A 123 21.26 4.59 5.28
C MET A 123 21.98 5.34 4.15
N ALA A 124 22.97 6.19 4.46
CA ALA A 124 23.68 6.97 3.44
C ALA A 124 24.34 6.06 2.38
N GLY A 125 25.01 5.00 2.82
CA GLY A 125 25.64 4.04 1.91
C GLY A 125 24.62 3.24 1.07
N ALA A 126 23.46 2.92 1.65
CA ALA A 126 22.39 2.24 0.93
C ALA A 126 21.73 3.16 -0.13
N ILE A 127 21.44 4.41 0.23
CA ILE A 127 20.85 5.41 -0.67
C ILE A 127 21.79 5.70 -1.83
N ASN A 128 23.08 5.92 -1.56
CA ASN A 128 24.07 6.17 -2.62
C ASN A 128 24.16 5.00 -3.61
N GLN A 129 24.08 3.75 -3.13
CA GLN A 129 24.04 2.58 -4.02
C GLN A 129 22.75 2.52 -4.84
N LEU A 130 21.61 2.85 -4.25
CA LEU A 130 20.32 2.89 -4.95
C LEU A 130 20.27 3.99 -6.02
N ILE A 131 20.89 5.14 -5.77
CA ILE A 131 21.05 6.23 -6.74
C ILE A 131 21.98 5.77 -7.88
N ALA A 132 23.14 5.19 -7.55
CA ALA A 132 24.11 4.71 -8.53
C ALA A 132 23.53 3.60 -9.43
N SER A 133 22.68 2.74 -8.89
CA SER A 133 21.97 1.70 -9.65
C SER A 133 20.70 2.20 -10.34
N LYS A 134 20.43 3.52 -10.31
CA LYS A 134 19.21 4.17 -10.84
C LYS A 134 17.91 3.53 -10.34
N SER A 135 17.96 2.91 -9.15
CA SER A 135 16.84 2.24 -8.52
C SER A 135 16.00 3.19 -7.66
N ILE A 136 16.60 4.31 -7.23
CA ILE A 136 15.90 5.46 -6.65
C ILE A 136 16.29 6.70 -7.45
N ILE A 137 15.29 7.49 -7.82
CA ILE A 137 15.50 8.87 -8.25
C ILE A 137 15.34 9.72 -7.02
N TRP A 138 16.42 10.37 -6.59
CA TRP A 138 16.37 11.32 -5.50
C TRP A 138 16.19 12.72 -6.09
N VAL A 139 15.04 13.33 -5.82
CA VAL A 139 14.80 14.73 -6.16
C VAL A 139 15.16 15.54 -4.92
N ASP A 140 16.35 16.15 -4.90
CA ASP A 140 16.74 17.04 -3.81
C ASP A 140 16.06 18.39 -3.99
N SER A 141 15.26 18.78 -3.02
CA SER A 141 14.62 20.09 -2.89
C SER A 141 15.62 21.25 -2.76
N ARG A 142 16.93 20.97 -2.75
CA ARG A 142 17.99 21.98 -2.57
C ARG A 142 18.84 22.22 -3.80
N GLN A 143 18.52 21.61 -4.94
CA GLN A 143 19.33 21.73 -6.16
C GLN A 143 18.57 22.42 -7.30
N ASP A 144 18.33 23.72 -7.10
CA ASP A 144 18.36 24.72 -8.18
C ASP A 144 19.43 25.76 -7.80
N GLY A 145 20.65 25.27 -7.64
CA GLY A 145 21.84 26.07 -7.35
C GLY A 145 23.02 25.35 -7.96
N GLU A 146 23.34 25.72 -9.20
CA GLU A 146 24.48 25.22 -9.94
C GLU A 146 25.78 25.32 -9.13
N ALA A 147 26.73 24.45 -9.49
CA ALA A 147 28.08 24.36 -8.97
C ALA A 147 28.67 25.70 -8.50
N GLY A 148 28.93 25.80 -7.20
CA GLY A 148 29.62 26.95 -6.62
C GLY A 148 30.08 26.64 -5.21
N THR A 149 31.40 26.64 -5.04
CA THR A 149 32.13 26.57 -3.77
C THR A 149 31.64 27.60 -2.74
N ASN A 150 31.78 27.20 -1.46
CA ASN A 150 31.85 28.00 -0.23
C ASN A 150 30.59 28.14 0.64
N SER A 151 30.64 27.39 1.75
CA SER A 151 30.84 27.92 3.11
C SER A 151 30.12 29.22 3.51
N THR A 152 29.37 29.08 4.62
CA THR A 152 28.91 30.12 5.55
C THR A 152 27.75 30.95 5.04
N LEU A 153 26.61 30.85 5.74
CA LEU A 153 25.93 31.99 6.36
C LEU A 153 24.83 31.47 7.29
N ILE A 154 25.01 31.79 8.57
CA ILE A 154 24.01 31.72 9.63
C ILE A 154 22.97 32.77 9.27
N ASP A 155 21.69 32.41 9.17
CA ASP A 155 20.62 33.42 9.18
C ASP A 155 19.48 33.00 10.12
N LYS A 156 19.25 33.88 11.09
CA LYS A 156 18.15 33.87 12.05
C LYS A 156 17.09 34.80 11.46
N GLY A 157 15.99 34.26 10.95
CA GLY A 157 14.88 35.09 10.52
C GLY A 157 13.72 34.30 9.94
N SER A 158 12.65 34.18 10.72
CA SER A 158 11.35 33.66 10.30
C SER A 158 10.74 34.49 9.17
N ASN A 159 10.28 33.86 8.08
CA ASN A 159 8.95 34.08 7.46
C ASN A 159 8.80 33.38 6.09
N ASP A 160 7.74 32.56 5.98
CA ASP A 160 6.97 32.04 4.84
C ASP A 160 7.59 31.62 3.49
N LYS A 161 8.74 32.13 3.06
CA LYS A 161 9.36 31.76 1.78
C LYS A 161 9.90 30.32 1.76
N GLY A 162 10.21 29.77 2.94
CA GLY A 162 10.60 28.38 3.09
C GLY A 162 9.44 27.40 2.90
N SER A 163 8.21 27.82 3.18
CA SER A 163 6.99 27.02 3.05
C SER A 163 6.66 26.78 1.58
N GLU A 164 6.63 27.86 0.79
CA GLU A 164 6.28 27.85 -0.63
C GLU A 164 7.32 27.09 -1.45
N ARG A 165 8.61 27.34 -1.21
CA ARG A 165 9.71 26.63 -1.89
C ARG A 165 9.64 25.12 -1.62
N LYS A 166 9.41 24.73 -0.36
CA LYS A 166 9.27 23.32 0.02
C LYS A 166 8.05 22.66 -0.62
N LEU A 167 6.98 23.42 -0.90
CA LEU A 167 5.81 22.92 -1.63
C LEU A 167 6.16 22.68 -3.12
N GLN A 168 6.81 23.65 -3.76
CA GLN A 168 7.27 23.55 -5.15
C GLN A 168 8.22 22.37 -5.35
N ASP A 169 9.12 22.13 -4.41
CA ASP A 169 10.05 20.99 -4.48
C ASP A 169 9.33 19.65 -4.38
N ARG A 170 8.22 19.57 -3.62
CA ARG A 170 7.38 18.37 -3.56
C ARG A 170 6.61 18.16 -4.85
N GLU A 171 6.06 19.21 -5.43
CA GLU A 171 5.35 19.15 -6.72
C GLU A 171 6.28 18.66 -7.83
N LYS A 172 7.49 19.25 -7.95
CA LYS A 172 8.53 18.77 -8.87
C LYS A 172 8.87 17.29 -8.64
N ALA A 173 9.00 16.85 -7.39
CA ALA A 173 9.29 15.45 -7.08
C ALA A 173 8.14 14.52 -7.51
N MET A 174 6.89 14.93 -7.35
CA MET A 174 5.72 14.17 -7.82
C MET A 174 5.68 14.11 -9.36
N GLU A 175 5.99 15.21 -10.05
CA GLU A 175 6.05 15.24 -11.51
C GLU A 175 7.10 14.29 -12.06
N GLU A 176 8.32 14.35 -11.54
CA GLU A 176 9.40 13.44 -11.95
C GLU A 176 9.07 11.97 -11.62
N MET A 177 8.39 11.72 -10.51
CA MET A 177 7.89 10.38 -10.17
C MET A 177 6.88 9.87 -11.22
N VAL A 178 5.91 10.70 -11.62
CA VAL A 178 4.90 10.31 -12.63
C VAL A 178 5.54 10.13 -14.00
N LYS A 179 6.47 11.00 -14.41
CA LYS A 179 7.24 10.84 -15.66
C LYS A 179 8.02 9.53 -15.68
N LYS A 180 8.70 9.21 -14.58
CA LYS A 180 9.45 7.94 -14.46
C LYS A 180 8.52 6.74 -14.50
N TRP A 181 7.43 6.76 -13.74
CA TRP A 181 6.41 5.72 -13.75
C TRP A 181 5.86 5.48 -15.16
N ALA A 182 5.54 6.55 -15.88
CA ALA A 182 5.05 6.48 -17.25
C ALA A 182 6.07 5.82 -18.20
N SER A 183 7.34 6.22 -18.12
CA SER A 183 8.42 5.62 -18.90
C SER A 183 8.63 4.14 -18.55
N ASP A 184 8.63 3.78 -17.27
CA ASP A 184 8.79 2.39 -16.82
C ASP A 184 7.63 1.50 -17.25
N ARG A 185 6.41 2.02 -17.21
CA ARG A 185 5.22 1.29 -17.64
C ARG A 185 5.24 0.99 -19.13
N GLN A 186 5.80 1.89 -19.94
CA GLN A 186 6.02 1.64 -21.37
C GLN A 186 7.14 0.63 -21.62
N ALA A 187 8.27 0.76 -20.91
CA ALA A 187 9.41 -0.13 -21.05
C ALA A 187 9.12 -1.55 -20.55
N PHE A 188 8.30 -1.68 -19.51
CA PHE A 188 7.99 -2.95 -18.85
C PHE A 188 6.47 -3.14 -18.60
N PRO A 189 5.65 -3.35 -19.65
CA PRO A 189 4.19 -3.37 -19.54
C PRO A 189 3.61 -4.44 -18.60
N LEU A 190 4.35 -5.52 -18.36
CA LEU A 190 3.94 -6.63 -17.49
C LEU A 190 4.40 -6.46 -16.03
N SER A 191 5.21 -5.45 -15.73
CA SER A 191 5.73 -5.22 -14.37
C SER A 191 4.72 -4.44 -13.54
N SER A 192 4.58 -4.80 -12.27
CA SER A 192 3.80 -4.01 -11.32
C SER A 192 4.62 -2.83 -10.80
N SER A 193 4.02 -1.64 -10.80
CA SER A 193 4.59 -0.43 -10.20
C SER A 193 3.74 0.01 -9.02
N LEU A 194 4.39 0.50 -7.97
CA LEU A 194 3.73 1.05 -6.78
C LEU A 194 4.35 2.41 -6.49
N MET A 195 3.52 3.46 -6.46
CA MET A 195 3.87 4.78 -5.94
C MET A 195 3.39 4.88 -4.49
N ILE A 196 4.21 5.43 -3.62
CA ILE A 196 3.92 5.58 -2.19
C ILE A 196 4.15 7.05 -1.83
N ALA A 197 3.22 7.63 -1.09
CA ALA A 197 3.33 8.98 -0.54
C ALA A 197 3.10 8.99 0.98
N CYS A 198 3.50 10.07 1.65
CA CYS A 198 3.45 10.17 3.09
C CYS A 198 2.07 10.60 3.64
N SER A 199 1.22 11.19 2.79
CA SER A 199 -0.11 11.67 3.18
C SER A 199 -1.17 11.34 2.14
N ASN A 200 -2.43 11.25 2.57
CA ASN A 200 -3.56 11.03 1.66
C ASN A 200 -3.75 12.18 0.66
N GLN A 201 -3.36 13.41 1.02
CA GLN A 201 -3.40 14.55 0.10
C GLN A 201 -2.44 14.36 -1.07
N GLU A 202 -1.23 13.87 -0.80
CA GLU A 202 -0.24 13.57 -1.84
C GLU A 202 -0.62 12.36 -2.67
N VAL A 203 -1.22 11.34 -2.05
CA VAL A 203 -1.79 10.21 -2.79
C VAL A 203 -2.85 10.70 -3.79
N ARG A 204 -3.71 11.65 -3.39
CA ARG A 204 -4.70 12.27 -4.31
C ARG A 204 -4.03 13.02 -5.45
N ALA A 205 -3.07 13.90 -5.14
CA ALA A 205 -2.34 14.65 -6.16
C ALA A 205 -1.64 13.73 -7.17
N LEU A 206 -0.92 12.69 -6.70
CA LEU A 206 -0.30 11.70 -7.57
C LEU A 206 -1.33 10.95 -8.43
N ASN A 207 -2.45 10.53 -7.84
CA ASN A 207 -3.51 9.87 -8.59
C ASN A 207 -4.09 10.77 -9.68
N GLU A 208 -4.31 12.06 -9.40
CA GLU A 208 -4.79 13.03 -10.39
C GLU A 208 -3.80 13.23 -11.53
N MET A 209 -2.51 13.41 -11.23
CA MET A 209 -1.46 13.54 -12.24
C MET A 209 -1.35 12.29 -13.14
N VAL A 210 -1.44 11.12 -12.52
CA VAL A 210 -1.45 9.83 -13.23
C VAL A 210 -2.69 9.69 -14.10
N ARG A 211 -3.87 10.09 -13.62
CA ARG A 211 -5.12 10.05 -14.41
C ARG A 211 -5.05 11.00 -15.59
N THR A 212 -4.52 12.22 -15.43
CA THR A 212 -4.30 13.16 -16.54
C THR A 212 -3.45 12.53 -17.62
N TYR A 213 -2.32 11.92 -17.25
CA TYR A 213 -1.45 11.22 -18.20
C TYR A 213 -2.16 10.06 -18.91
N GLN A 214 -2.94 9.25 -18.18
CA GLN A 214 -3.68 8.13 -18.77
C GLN A 214 -4.78 8.60 -19.74
N LYS A 215 -5.45 9.70 -19.42
CA LYS A 215 -6.46 10.33 -20.29
C LYS A 215 -5.84 10.84 -21.59
N GLU A 216 -4.73 11.57 -21.51
CA GLU A 216 -4.01 12.08 -22.69
C GLU A 216 -3.61 10.96 -23.65
N ARG A 217 -3.34 9.77 -23.13
CA ARG A 217 -3.02 8.57 -23.93
C ARG A 217 -4.23 7.75 -24.35
N GLY A 218 -5.44 8.10 -23.92
CA GLY A 218 -6.66 7.34 -24.18
C GLY A 218 -6.71 5.98 -23.46
N GLU A 219 -5.93 5.80 -22.39
CA GLU A 219 -5.95 4.58 -21.57
C GLU A 219 -7.19 4.53 -20.66
N ILE A 220 -7.69 5.69 -20.25
CA ILE A 220 -8.96 5.87 -19.55
C ILE A 220 -9.81 6.91 -20.28
N SER A 221 -11.13 6.83 -20.10
CA SER A 221 -12.07 7.76 -20.75
C SER A 221 -11.85 9.21 -20.29
N GLN A 222 -12.11 10.15 -21.20
CA GLN A 222 -12.13 11.58 -20.90
C GLN A 222 -13.36 11.98 -20.08
N GLU A 223 -14.44 11.21 -20.18
CA GLU A 223 -15.66 11.46 -19.43
C GLU A 223 -15.44 11.17 -17.94
N GLU A 224 -15.78 12.15 -17.10
CA GLU A 224 -15.69 12.03 -15.66
C GLU A 224 -17.08 11.96 -15.02
N PHE A 225 -17.17 11.11 -14.01
CA PHE A 225 -18.37 10.93 -13.25
C PHE A 225 -18.08 11.14 -11.77
N ARG A 226 -18.90 11.98 -11.13
CA ARG A 226 -18.80 12.27 -9.70
C ARG A 226 -19.29 11.07 -8.88
N CYS A 227 -18.50 10.69 -7.88
CA CYS A 227 -18.81 9.62 -6.94
C CYS A 227 -18.62 10.12 -5.50
N GLU A 228 -19.62 9.92 -4.66
CA GLU A 228 -19.54 10.22 -3.23
C GLU A 228 -19.00 9.00 -2.47
N THR A 229 -17.94 9.21 -1.69
CA THR A 229 -17.33 8.17 -0.85
C THR A 229 -17.34 8.60 0.61
N GLN A 230 -17.10 7.65 1.52
CA GLN A 230 -16.89 7.95 2.95
C GLN A 230 -15.71 8.90 3.22
N PHE A 231 -14.80 9.09 2.26
CA PHE A 231 -13.62 9.95 2.37
C PHE A 231 -13.77 11.28 1.61
N GLY A 232 -14.99 11.57 1.14
CA GLY A 232 -15.31 12.72 0.32
C GLY A 232 -15.60 12.37 -1.13
N GLU A 233 -15.69 13.39 -1.96
CA GLU A 233 -16.01 13.27 -3.37
C GLU A 233 -14.78 12.87 -4.18
N ILE A 234 -14.98 11.98 -5.15
CA ILE A 234 -13.99 11.62 -6.15
C ILE A 234 -14.60 11.68 -7.54
N PHE A 235 -13.76 11.88 -8.54
CA PHE A 235 -14.15 11.78 -9.95
C PHE A 235 -13.52 10.51 -10.52
N VAL A 236 -14.29 9.76 -11.28
CA VAL A 236 -13.87 8.49 -11.89
C VAL A 236 -14.27 8.45 -13.35
N SER A 237 -13.51 7.69 -14.13
CA SER A 237 -13.64 7.52 -15.58
C SER A 237 -13.56 6.04 -15.92
N GLN A 238 -14.21 5.63 -17.01
CA GLN A 238 -14.08 4.26 -17.52
C GLN A 238 -12.59 3.93 -17.73
N GLY A 239 -12.15 2.76 -17.24
CA GLY A 239 -10.76 2.33 -17.22
C GLY A 239 -10.01 2.61 -15.91
N ASP A 240 -10.56 3.44 -15.01
CA ASP A 240 -9.91 3.72 -13.72
C ASP A 240 -9.81 2.47 -12.85
N THR A 241 -8.69 2.35 -12.11
CA THR A 241 -8.53 1.34 -11.05
C THR A 241 -8.91 1.95 -9.70
N LEU A 242 -9.89 1.35 -9.04
CA LEU A 242 -10.43 1.78 -7.76
C LEU A 242 -10.04 0.81 -6.65
N GLU A 243 -9.77 1.33 -5.46
CA GLU A 243 -9.50 0.53 -4.27
C GLU A 243 -10.64 0.68 -3.24
N PHE A 244 -11.13 -0.44 -2.73
CA PHE A 244 -12.12 -0.46 -1.66
C PHE A 244 -11.45 -0.19 -0.31
N GLY A 245 -11.76 0.95 0.31
CA GLY A 245 -11.21 1.34 1.62
C GLY A 245 -11.91 0.71 2.84
N SER A 246 -12.90 -0.17 2.64
CA SER A 246 -13.62 -0.84 3.72
C SER A 246 -14.16 -2.21 3.29
N ASN A 247 -14.48 -3.06 4.26
CA ASN A 247 -15.08 -4.36 4.01
C ASN A 247 -16.59 -4.23 3.79
N HIS A 248 -17.14 -4.80 2.72
CA HIS A 248 -18.58 -4.85 2.48
C HIS A 248 -19.03 -6.27 2.12
N LYS A 249 -19.57 -6.98 3.12
CA LYS A 249 -19.88 -8.42 3.02
C LYS A 249 -20.86 -8.77 1.92
N GLU A 250 -21.92 -7.97 1.75
CA GLU A 250 -22.96 -8.21 0.74
C GLU A 250 -22.44 -8.11 -0.70
N LEU A 251 -21.41 -7.28 -0.90
CA LEU A 251 -20.76 -7.09 -2.18
C LEU A 251 -19.53 -8.02 -2.34
N GLY A 252 -19.18 -8.78 -1.30
CA GLY A 252 -18.00 -9.65 -1.30
C GLY A 252 -16.66 -8.91 -1.36
N VAL A 253 -16.62 -7.60 -1.09
CA VAL A 253 -15.40 -6.79 -1.18
C VAL A 253 -14.73 -6.62 0.19
N THR A 254 -13.40 -6.58 0.17
CA THR A 254 -12.57 -6.40 1.37
C THR A 254 -11.66 -5.18 1.23
N ASN A 255 -11.17 -4.69 2.37
CA ASN A 255 -10.29 -3.53 2.42
C ASN A 255 -8.97 -3.78 1.65
N GLY A 256 -8.64 -2.86 0.76
CA GLY A 256 -7.50 -2.91 -0.14
C GLY A 256 -7.71 -3.86 -1.32
N MET A 257 -8.94 -4.30 -1.60
CA MET A 257 -9.28 -4.96 -2.85
C MET A 257 -9.37 -3.90 -3.95
N GLN A 258 -8.79 -4.20 -5.11
CA GLN A 258 -8.80 -3.28 -6.25
C GLN A 258 -9.67 -3.82 -7.37
N GLY A 259 -10.29 -2.92 -8.15
CA GLY A 259 -10.90 -3.30 -9.40
C GLY A 259 -10.99 -2.18 -10.43
N THR A 260 -11.16 -2.57 -11.69
CA THR A 260 -11.20 -1.64 -12.83
C THR A 260 -12.65 -1.30 -13.17
N LEU A 261 -12.92 0.00 -13.35
CA LEU A 261 -14.22 0.51 -13.78
C LEU A 261 -14.43 0.22 -15.26
N ASP A 262 -15.37 -0.67 -15.59
CA ASP A 262 -15.59 -1.13 -16.96
C ASP A 262 -16.62 -0.28 -17.71
N SER A 263 -17.71 0.07 -17.05
CA SER A 263 -18.75 0.93 -17.61
C SER A 263 -19.53 1.63 -16.51
N VAL A 264 -20.10 2.78 -16.86
CA VAL A 264 -21.02 3.52 -15.99
C VAL A 264 -22.42 3.27 -16.51
N VAL A 265 -23.28 2.71 -15.65
CA VAL A 265 -24.66 2.40 -16.03
C VAL A 265 -25.56 3.43 -15.37
N THR A 266 -26.27 4.20 -16.19
CA THR A 266 -27.36 5.03 -15.68
C THR A 266 -28.57 4.16 -15.34
N ARG A 267 -29.24 4.46 -14.23
CA ARG A 267 -30.31 3.64 -13.62
C ARG A 267 -31.44 3.18 -14.56
N ASN A 268 -31.63 3.84 -15.71
CA ASN A 268 -32.63 3.48 -16.71
C ASN A 268 -32.32 2.16 -17.44
N GLU A 269 -31.07 1.72 -17.48
CA GLU A 269 -30.63 0.54 -18.23
C GLU A 269 -30.62 -0.75 -17.39
N ILE A 270 -30.76 -0.65 -16.06
CA ILE A 270 -30.70 -1.81 -15.15
C ILE A 270 -32.05 -2.55 -15.07
N ASN A 271 -33.14 -1.92 -15.53
CA ASN A 271 -34.50 -2.45 -15.49
C ASN A 271 -35.09 -2.80 -16.87
N ALA A 272 -34.27 -2.84 -17.92
CA ALA A 272 -34.64 -3.35 -19.25
C ALA A 272 -34.07 -4.78 -19.41
#